data_AF-A0A2D5VBC7-F1
#
_entry.id   AF-A0A2D5VBC7-F1
#
_cell.length_a   1.000
_cell.length_b   1.000
_cell.length_c   1.000
_cell.angle_alpha   90.00
_cell.angle_beta   90.00
_cell.angle_gamma   90.00
#
_symmetry.space_group_name_H-M   'P 1'
#
loop_
_entity.id
_entity.type
_entity.pdbx_description
1 polymer ?
#
loop_
_entity_poly.entity_id
_entity_poly.type
_entity_poly.pdbx_seq_one_letter_code
_entity_poly.pdbx_strand_id
1 'polypeptide(L)'
;MHDILPPDEILFPYFLREAGYDTALFGKLHVAGHMWEMQYRHRFDGFNTYEWAPDPNGYQGCDTAYFRWLAIHHPDILKRWKRDGNKIGHVRAEAHFTTWAANRTIGYLHRMQGAHQPFFCCMSVFDPHSPYTNYPEEYRDRLDIEALPEIHAPDESFDHRPIAHRREANKKNLPDLLESRIGYHAAVALIDEQVGRVLKALDDTNFTDNTVV
;
A
#
# COMPACT_ATOMS: atom_id res chain seq x y z
N MET A 1 -0.60 12.45 -15.94
CA MET A 1 -2.00 12.47 -16.40
C MET A 1 -2.58 11.21 -15.78
N HIS A 2 -3.15 11.34 -14.59
CA HIS A 2 -3.88 10.21 -14.01
C HIS A 2 -5.28 10.38 -14.56
N ASP A 3 -5.72 9.43 -15.37
CA ASP A 3 -7.10 9.42 -15.83
C ASP A 3 -8.00 9.36 -14.60
N ILE A 4 -9.08 10.14 -14.64
CA ILE A 4 -10.12 10.12 -13.61
C ILE A 4 -11.15 9.11 -14.11
N LEU A 5 -11.43 8.08 -13.30
CA LEU A 5 -12.47 7.12 -13.63
C LEU A 5 -13.79 7.86 -13.94
N PRO A 6 -14.48 7.53 -15.05
CA PRO A 6 -15.73 8.20 -15.39
C PRO A 6 -16.74 8.15 -14.26
N PRO A 7 -17.50 9.24 -14.02
CA PRO A 7 -18.32 9.40 -12.81
C PRO A 7 -19.49 8.42 -12.70
N ASP A 8 -19.86 7.78 -13.81
CA ASP A 8 -20.91 6.78 -13.95
C ASP A 8 -20.40 5.33 -13.90
N GLU A 9 -19.08 5.11 -13.82
CA GLU A 9 -18.52 3.78 -13.64
C GLU A 9 -18.84 3.25 -12.24
N ILE A 10 -19.32 2.00 -12.16
CA ILE A 10 -19.71 1.37 -10.91
C ILE A 10 -18.68 0.31 -10.56
N LEU A 11 -17.97 0.49 -9.45
CA LEU A 11 -16.93 -0.45 -9.03
C LEU A 11 -17.57 -1.69 -8.41
N PHE A 12 -16.87 -2.82 -8.51
CA PHE A 12 -17.28 -4.10 -7.92
C PHE A 12 -17.76 -4.03 -6.44
N PRO A 13 -17.08 -3.33 -5.51
CA PRO A 13 -17.52 -3.26 -4.12
C PRO A 13 -18.88 -2.60 -3.95
N TYR A 14 -19.32 -1.76 -4.92
CA TYR A 14 -20.65 -1.16 -4.88
C TYR A 14 -21.73 -2.22 -4.98
N PHE A 15 -21.60 -3.15 -5.92
CA PHE A 15 -22.56 -4.25 -6.08
C PHE A 15 -22.59 -5.15 -4.85
N LEU A 16 -21.45 -5.39 -4.19
CA LEU A 16 -21.41 -6.15 -2.94
C LEU A 16 -22.14 -5.43 -1.81
N ARG A 17 -21.91 -4.12 -1.66
CA ARG A 17 -22.62 -3.32 -0.66
C ARG A 17 -24.13 -3.34 -0.88
N GLU A 18 -24.59 -3.17 -2.12
CA GLU A 18 -26.02 -3.26 -2.45
C GLU A 18 -26.60 -4.66 -2.20
N ALA A 19 -25.76 -5.71 -2.27
CA ALA A 19 -26.13 -7.07 -1.92
C ALA A 19 -26.08 -7.37 -0.40
N GLY A 20 -25.78 -6.37 0.44
CA GLY A 20 -25.77 -6.48 1.90
C GLY A 20 -24.41 -6.81 2.52
N TYR A 21 -23.31 -6.72 1.76
CA TYR A 21 -21.97 -6.85 2.33
C TYR A 21 -21.55 -5.57 3.06
N ASP A 22 -20.84 -5.72 4.18
CA ASP A 22 -20.01 -4.64 4.70
C ASP A 22 -18.71 -4.57 3.89
N THR A 23 -18.35 -3.39 3.40
CA THR A 23 -17.22 -3.24 2.49
C THR A 23 -16.19 -2.26 3.04
N ALA A 24 -14.90 -2.63 3.00
CA ALA A 24 -13.82 -1.84 3.55
C ALA A 24 -12.64 -1.69 2.60
N LEU A 25 -12.07 -0.49 2.55
CA LEU A 25 -10.79 -0.19 1.91
C LEU A 25 -9.80 0.34 2.96
N PHE A 26 -8.63 -0.27 3.01
CA PHE A 26 -7.47 0.21 3.76
C PHE A 26 -6.29 0.41 2.81
N GLY A 27 -6.02 1.67 2.46
CA GLY A 27 -4.89 2.04 1.58
C GLY A 27 -5.31 2.56 0.21
N LYS A 28 -4.65 2.08 -0.85
CA LYS A 28 -4.66 2.69 -2.18
C LYS A 28 -5.83 2.19 -3.03
N LEU A 29 -6.62 3.11 -3.58
CA LEU A 29 -7.59 2.79 -4.64
C LEU A 29 -7.10 3.27 -6.00
N HIS A 30 -6.71 4.54 -6.11
CA HIS A 30 -6.03 5.12 -7.29
C HIS A 30 -6.82 5.03 -8.60
N VAL A 31 -8.13 5.20 -8.49
CA VAL A 31 -9.05 5.33 -9.64
C VAL A 31 -9.13 6.78 -10.16
N ALA A 32 -8.42 7.71 -9.52
CA ALA A 32 -8.20 9.06 -10.00
C ALA A 32 -6.82 9.57 -9.52
N GLY A 33 -6.41 10.73 -10.01
CA GLY A 33 -5.23 11.42 -9.48
C GLY A 33 -5.40 11.75 -7.99
N HIS A 34 -4.32 11.67 -7.20
CA HIS A 34 -4.39 11.78 -5.72
C HIS A 34 -5.11 13.05 -5.25
N MET A 35 -4.83 14.19 -5.86
CA MET A 35 -5.46 15.48 -5.51
C MET A 35 -6.97 15.49 -5.81
N TRP A 36 -7.39 14.82 -6.88
CA TRP A 36 -8.79 14.70 -7.24
C TRP A 36 -9.51 13.77 -6.27
N GLU A 37 -8.96 12.57 -6.03
CA GLU A 37 -9.56 11.57 -5.15
C GLU A 37 -9.65 12.04 -3.69
N MET A 38 -8.70 12.87 -3.25
CA MET A 38 -8.76 13.54 -1.95
C MET A 38 -9.98 14.46 -1.80
N GLN A 39 -10.34 15.17 -2.87
CA GLN A 39 -11.44 16.14 -2.86
C GLN A 39 -12.78 15.49 -3.23
N TYR A 40 -12.73 14.48 -4.09
CA TYR A 40 -13.88 13.85 -4.74
C TYR A 40 -13.74 12.34 -4.67
N ARG A 41 -14.26 11.78 -3.57
CA ARG A 41 -14.46 10.33 -3.45
C ARG A 41 -15.42 9.85 -4.54
N HIS A 42 -15.07 8.77 -5.22
CA HIS A 42 -15.89 8.23 -6.30
C HIS A 42 -17.24 7.74 -5.75
N ARG A 43 -18.35 8.30 -6.26
CA ARG A 43 -19.70 8.04 -5.73
C ARG A 43 -20.06 6.55 -5.70
N PHE A 44 -19.62 5.81 -6.71
CA PHE A 44 -19.90 4.38 -6.88
C PHE A 44 -18.71 3.48 -6.53
N ASP A 45 -17.81 3.91 -5.62
CA ASP A 45 -16.73 3.03 -5.15
C ASP A 45 -17.22 1.83 -4.35
N GLY A 46 -18.33 1.99 -3.65
CA GLY A 46 -18.99 0.94 -2.90
C GLY A 46 -18.56 0.73 -1.46
N PHE A 47 -17.55 1.43 -0.94
CA PHE A 47 -17.00 1.12 0.39
C PHE A 47 -17.82 1.71 1.55
N ASN A 48 -18.13 0.94 2.58
CA ASN A 48 -18.67 1.45 3.85
C ASN A 48 -17.55 2.11 4.67
N THR A 49 -16.44 1.40 4.86
CA THR A 49 -15.22 1.93 5.48
C THR A 49 -14.23 2.35 4.41
N TYR A 50 -13.85 3.62 4.39
CA TYR A 50 -12.95 4.19 3.37
C TYR A 50 -11.74 4.87 4.03
N GLU A 51 -10.79 4.07 4.49
CA GLU A 51 -9.51 4.56 5.01
C GLU A 51 -8.50 4.67 3.88
N TRP A 52 -8.74 5.66 3.02
CA TRP A 52 -7.93 5.92 1.84
C TRP A 52 -6.56 6.50 2.18
N ALA A 53 -5.53 5.89 1.61
CA ALA A 53 -4.17 6.39 1.61
C ALA A 53 -3.46 5.88 0.33
N PRO A 54 -3.25 6.72 -0.69
CA PRO A 54 -2.77 6.29 -1.99
C PRO A 54 -1.26 5.98 -2.00
N ASP A 55 -0.55 6.51 -1.01
CA ASP A 55 0.90 6.37 -0.81
C ASP A 55 1.25 6.64 0.67
N PRO A 56 2.46 6.27 1.12
CA PRO A 56 2.91 6.51 2.48
C PRO A 56 3.42 7.94 2.73
N ASN A 57 3.59 8.77 1.70
CA ASN A 57 4.23 10.08 1.81
C ASN A 57 3.24 11.26 1.85
N GLY A 58 1.94 10.99 1.68
CA GLY A 58 0.89 12.00 1.69
C GLY A 58 1.07 13.04 0.59
N TYR A 59 1.23 12.58 -0.66
CA TYR A 59 1.56 13.40 -1.84
C TYR A 59 1.01 14.83 -1.77
N GLN A 60 1.90 15.83 -1.84
CA GLN A 60 1.56 17.26 -1.82
C GLN A 60 0.73 17.73 -0.60
N GLY A 61 0.88 17.09 0.56
CA GLY A 61 0.18 17.47 1.78
C GLY A 61 -1.22 16.89 1.91
N CYS A 62 -1.52 15.79 1.19
CA CYS A 62 -2.78 15.08 1.36
C CYS A 62 -2.95 14.56 2.80
N ASP A 63 -4.09 14.86 3.41
CA ASP A 63 -4.51 14.29 4.69
C ASP A 63 -5.11 12.89 4.47
N THR A 64 -4.24 11.88 4.46
CA THR A 64 -4.61 10.47 4.27
C THR A 64 -4.99 9.79 5.59
N ALA A 65 -5.68 8.65 5.53
CA ALA A 65 -5.99 7.86 6.73
C ALA A 65 -4.73 7.43 7.48
N TYR A 66 -3.66 7.09 6.76
CA TYR A 66 -2.35 6.79 7.35
C TYR A 66 -1.73 8.01 8.04
N PHE A 67 -1.79 9.20 7.45
CA PHE A 67 -1.26 10.43 8.07
C PHE A 67 -2.01 10.82 9.34
N ARG A 68 -3.35 10.71 9.35
CA ARG A 68 -4.15 10.91 10.56
C ARG A 68 -3.78 9.91 11.65
N TRP A 69 -3.54 8.66 11.29
CA TRP A 69 -3.09 7.64 12.25
C TRP A 69 -1.68 7.95 12.79
N LEU A 70 -0.72 8.31 11.94
CA LEU A 70 0.62 8.72 12.37
C LEU A 70 0.57 9.93 13.30
N ALA A 71 -0.31 10.91 13.06
CA ALA A 71 -0.44 12.09 13.91
C ALA A 71 -0.75 11.75 15.37
N ILE A 72 -1.48 10.66 15.60
CA ILE A 72 -1.91 10.20 16.92
C ILE A 72 -0.85 9.26 17.54
N HIS A 73 -0.34 8.30 16.76
CA HIS A 73 0.44 7.19 17.29
C HIS A 73 1.96 7.33 17.10
N HIS A 74 2.39 8.01 16.04
CA HIS A 74 3.81 8.15 15.67
C HIS A 74 4.10 9.57 15.10
N PRO A 75 3.87 10.64 15.89
CA PRO A 75 3.99 12.01 15.39
C PRO A 75 5.42 12.38 14.96
N ASP A 76 6.43 11.66 15.44
CA ASP A 76 7.82 11.80 14.99
C ASP A 76 8.02 11.32 13.54
N ILE A 77 7.38 10.21 13.16
CA ILE A 77 7.41 9.68 11.79
C ILE A 77 6.65 10.61 10.84
N LEU A 78 5.49 11.14 11.26
CA LEU A 78 4.76 12.14 10.47
C LEU A 78 5.62 13.39 10.20
N LYS A 79 6.34 13.88 11.22
CA LYS A 79 7.26 15.03 11.05
C LYS A 79 8.36 14.72 10.05
N ARG A 80 8.95 13.51 10.09
CA ARG A 80 9.96 13.08 9.12
C ARG A 80 9.38 13.00 7.70
N TRP A 81 8.20 12.41 7.51
CA TRP A 81 7.53 12.39 6.19
C TRP A 81 7.31 13.79 5.63
N LYS A 82 6.80 14.72 6.45
CA LYS A 82 6.58 16.11 6.04
C LYS A 82 7.87 16.85 5.70
N ARG A 83 8.99 16.51 6.36
CA ARG A 83 10.30 17.14 6.13
C ARG A 83 11.03 16.57 4.93
N ASP A 84 11.06 15.24 4.82
CA ASP A 84 12.00 14.52 3.95
C ASP A 84 11.29 13.88 2.73
N GLY A 85 9.96 13.72 2.79
CA GLY A 85 9.18 13.02 1.76
C GLY A 85 9.74 11.63 1.47
N ASN A 86 9.90 11.29 0.18
CA ASN A 86 10.47 10.01 -0.25
C ASN A 86 11.94 9.78 0.18
N LYS A 87 12.61 10.78 0.77
CA LYS A 87 13.97 10.65 1.32
C LYS A 87 13.97 10.40 2.82
N ILE A 88 12.84 10.04 3.42
CA ILE A 88 12.69 9.77 4.86
C ILE A 88 13.70 8.74 5.40
N GLY A 89 14.13 7.78 4.58
CA GLY A 89 14.90 6.62 5.02
C GLY A 89 14.04 5.64 5.82
N HIS A 90 14.66 4.72 6.57
CA HIS A 90 13.95 3.64 7.25
C HIS A 90 12.82 4.12 8.16
N VAL A 91 11.66 3.48 8.03
CA VAL A 91 10.50 3.65 8.89
C VAL A 91 10.34 2.37 9.71
N ARG A 92 10.26 2.52 11.03
CA ARG A 92 10.06 1.42 11.98
C ARG A 92 8.83 0.58 11.63
N ALA A 93 8.91 -0.75 11.80
CA ALA A 93 7.86 -1.66 11.35
C ALA A 93 6.49 -1.36 11.95
N GLU A 94 6.41 -1.01 13.23
CA GLU A 94 5.15 -0.70 13.89
C GLU A 94 4.46 0.55 13.32
N ALA A 95 5.22 1.48 12.75
CA ALA A 95 4.72 2.70 12.12
C ALA A 95 4.61 2.59 10.58
N HIS A 96 5.02 1.48 9.99
CA HIS A 96 5.08 1.33 8.54
C HIS A 96 3.68 1.29 7.91
N PHE A 97 3.55 1.78 6.67
CA PHE A 97 2.27 1.84 5.95
C PHE A 97 1.61 0.46 5.80
N THR A 98 2.39 -0.53 5.35
CA THR A 98 1.93 -1.93 5.19
C THR A 98 1.46 -2.53 6.52
N THR A 99 2.19 -2.29 7.61
CA THR A 99 1.80 -2.69 8.96
C THR A 99 0.52 -1.99 9.42
N TRP A 100 0.37 -0.70 9.14
CA TRP A 100 -0.85 0.05 9.42
C TRP A 100 -2.07 -0.55 8.69
N ALA A 101 -1.95 -0.79 7.38
CA ALA A 101 -3.04 -1.38 6.59
C ALA A 101 -3.43 -2.77 7.09
N ALA A 102 -2.45 -3.60 7.46
CA ALA A 102 -2.68 -4.91 8.07
C ALA A 102 -3.38 -4.79 9.44
N ASN A 103 -2.92 -3.89 10.31
CA ASN A 103 -3.56 -3.65 11.60
C ASN A 103 -5.02 -3.17 11.45
N ARG A 104 -5.31 -2.33 10.45
CA ARG A 104 -6.68 -1.89 10.14
C ARG A 104 -7.55 -3.04 9.68
N THR A 105 -7.01 -3.89 8.82
CA THR A 105 -7.67 -5.10 8.32
C THR A 105 -7.96 -6.09 9.44
N ILE A 106 -6.98 -6.38 10.31
CA ILE A 106 -7.16 -7.24 11.49
C ILE A 106 -8.25 -6.66 12.41
N GLY A 107 -8.18 -5.36 12.70
CA GLY A 107 -9.20 -4.69 13.52
C GLY A 107 -10.58 -4.71 12.86
N TYR A 108 -10.66 -4.70 11.52
CA TYR A 108 -11.91 -4.85 10.79
C TYR A 108 -12.49 -6.26 10.95
N LEU A 109 -11.67 -7.31 10.76
CA LEU A 109 -12.09 -8.70 10.95
C LEU A 109 -12.66 -8.93 12.35
N HIS A 110 -11.99 -8.43 13.40
CA HIS A 110 -12.52 -8.53 14.76
C HIS A 110 -13.84 -7.77 14.97
N ARG A 111 -14.10 -6.67 14.26
CA ARG A 111 -15.41 -6.00 14.33
C ARG A 111 -16.50 -6.77 13.60
N MET A 112 -16.14 -7.46 12.52
CA MET A 112 -17.07 -8.32 11.79
C MET A 112 -17.39 -9.59 12.57
N GLN A 113 -16.53 -9.98 13.53
CA GLN A 113 -16.80 -11.09 14.44
C GLN A 113 -18.05 -10.79 15.29
N GLY A 114 -19.17 -11.44 14.95
CA GLY A 114 -20.47 -11.20 15.57
C GLY A 114 -21.44 -10.35 14.74
N ALA A 115 -21.00 -9.78 13.63
CA ALA A 115 -21.90 -9.24 12.62
C ALA A 115 -22.60 -10.38 11.87
N HIS A 116 -23.87 -10.17 11.49
CA HIS A 116 -24.65 -11.16 10.74
C HIS A 116 -24.53 -11.02 9.21
N GLN A 117 -23.85 -9.97 8.75
CA GLN A 117 -23.68 -9.65 7.33
C GLN A 117 -22.30 -10.13 6.82
N PRO A 118 -22.19 -10.56 5.55
CA PRO A 118 -20.91 -10.89 4.95
C PRO A 118 -20.05 -9.63 4.76
N PHE A 119 -18.75 -9.80 4.50
CA PHE A 119 -17.84 -8.68 4.29
C PHE A 119 -17.00 -8.80 3.02
N PHE A 120 -16.53 -7.66 2.55
CA PHE A 120 -15.46 -7.52 1.56
C PHE A 120 -14.43 -6.53 2.06
N CYS A 121 -13.18 -6.95 2.18
CA CYS A 121 -12.10 -6.10 2.67
C CYS A 121 -10.97 -6.04 1.65
N CYS A 122 -10.68 -4.84 1.16
CA CYS A 122 -9.55 -4.54 0.28
C CYS A 122 -8.41 -3.95 1.12
N MET A 123 -7.46 -4.79 1.52
CA MET A 123 -6.17 -4.34 2.06
C MET A 123 -5.23 -4.01 0.91
N SER A 124 -5.22 -2.73 0.49
CA SER A 124 -4.49 -2.29 -0.70
C SER A 124 -3.24 -1.53 -0.31
N VAL A 125 -2.17 -2.28 -0.08
CA VAL A 125 -0.88 -1.73 0.33
C VAL A 125 -0.16 -1.02 -0.83
N PHE A 126 0.67 -0.04 -0.50
CA PHE A 126 1.47 0.69 -1.50
C PHE A 126 2.75 -0.06 -1.89
N ASP A 127 3.36 -0.75 -0.94
CA ASP A 127 4.54 -1.56 -1.17
C ASP A 127 4.22 -2.70 -2.16
N PRO A 128 5.18 -3.14 -2.99
CA PRO A 128 6.58 -2.71 -3.03
C PRO A 128 6.80 -1.57 -4.05
N HIS A 129 5.85 -0.65 -4.25
CA HIS A 129 6.09 0.52 -5.08
C HIS A 129 7.17 1.43 -4.46
N SER A 130 7.92 2.16 -5.30
CA SER A 130 8.93 3.12 -4.82
C SER A 130 8.29 4.19 -3.91
N PRO A 131 8.98 4.67 -2.85
CA PRO A 131 10.42 4.57 -2.60
C PRO A 131 10.85 3.22 -2.00
N TYR A 132 12.03 2.72 -2.40
CA TYR A 132 12.60 1.47 -1.88
C TYR A 132 13.51 1.68 -0.66
N THR A 133 13.38 2.82 0.02
CA THR A 133 14.32 3.25 1.07
C THR A 133 13.67 3.39 2.45
N ASN A 134 12.34 3.24 2.52
CA ASN A 134 11.55 3.42 3.73
C ASN A 134 11.26 2.11 4.48
N TYR A 135 11.74 0.96 3.99
CA TYR A 135 11.55 -0.33 4.64
C TYR A 135 12.13 -0.34 6.06
N PRO A 136 11.57 -1.11 7.01
CA PRO A 136 12.15 -1.26 8.33
C PRO A 136 13.46 -2.05 8.27
N GLU A 137 14.50 -1.56 8.94
CA GLU A 137 15.88 -2.04 8.80
C GLU A 137 16.01 -3.54 9.13
N GLU A 138 15.24 -4.03 10.09
CA GLU A 138 15.21 -5.44 10.50
C GLU A 138 14.77 -6.42 9.38
N TYR A 139 14.16 -5.93 8.30
CA TYR A 139 13.82 -6.76 7.14
C TYR A 139 15.00 -6.96 6.20
N ARG A 140 16.02 -6.09 6.24
CA ARG A 140 17.28 -6.31 5.52
C ARG A 140 18.00 -7.54 6.04
N ASP A 141 18.04 -7.71 7.37
CA ASP A 141 18.73 -8.81 8.05
C ASP A 141 18.12 -10.20 7.75
N ARG A 142 16.90 -10.23 7.20
CA ARG A 142 16.21 -11.45 6.79
C ARG A 142 16.54 -11.88 5.36
N LEU A 143 17.23 -11.03 4.59
CA LEU A 143 17.55 -11.30 3.20
C LEU A 143 18.91 -11.97 3.07
N ASP A 144 18.96 -13.01 2.24
CA ASP A 144 20.22 -13.48 1.67
C ASP A 144 20.59 -12.57 0.49
N ILE A 145 21.37 -11.52 0.79
CA ILE A 145 21.80 -10.52 -0.20
C ILE A 145 22.75 -11.16 -1.22
N GLU A 146 23.54 -12.15 -0.83
CA GLU A 146 24.47 -12.85 -1.72
C GLU A 146 23.74 -13.76 -2.71
N ALA A 147 22.56 -14.27 -2.34
CA ALA A 147 21.69 -15.03 -3.24
C ALA A 147 20.89 -14.17 -4.23
N LEU A 148 20.98 -12.84 -4.17
CA LEU A 148 20.29 -11.99 -5.15
C LEU A 148 20.85 -12.25 -6.55
N PRO A 149 19.98 -12.46 -7.58
CA PRO A 149 20.45 -12.64 -8.95
C PRO A 149 21.33 -11.49 -9.41
N GLU A 150 22.26 -11.76 -10.32
CA GLU A 150 23.08 -10.69 -10.91
C GLU A 150 22.20 -9.62 -11.58
N ILE A 151 22.67 -8.37 -11.52
CA ILE A 151 21.97 -7.25 -12.14
C ILE A 151 22.13 -7.37 -13.66
N HIS A 152 21.04 -7.67 -14.35
CA HIS A 152 20.99 -7.63 -15.80
C HIS A 152 20.54 -6.23 -16.27
N ALA A 153 21.51 -5.36 -16.57
CA ALA A 153 21.27 -4.02 -17.11
C ALA A 153 21.97 -3.89 -18.49
N PRO A 154 21.32 -4.32 -19.58
CA PRO A 154 21.93 -4.28 -20.90
C PRO A 154 22.06 -2.83 -21.36
N ASP A 155 23.17 -2.52 -22.04
CA ASP A 155 23.38 -1.22 -22.67
C ASP A 155 22.59 -1.17 -23.99
N GLU A 156 21.27 -1.00 -23.86
CA GLU A 156 20.32 -0.92 -24.97
C GLU A 156 19.60 0.43 -24.98
N SER A 157 19.42 1.02 -26.16
CA SER A 157 18.62 2.23 -26.30
C SER A 157 17.16 1.96 -25.91
N PHE A 158 16.57 2.87 -25.13
CA PHE A 158 15.15 2.83 -24.78
C PHE A 158 14.26 3.46 -25.87
N ASP A 159 14.80 3.95 -26.99
CA ASP A 159 14.03 4.67 -28.01
C ASP A 159 12.86 3.87 -28.58
N HIS A 160 13.08 2.56 -28.76
CA HIS A 160 12.07 1.60 -29.24
C HIS A 160 11.02 1.22 -28.18
N ARG A 161 11.18 1.66 -26.93
CA ARG A 161 10.31 1.30 -25.80
C ARG A 161 9.18 2.30 -25.60
N PRO A 162 8.08 1.92 -24.93
CA PRO A 162 7.03 2.86 -24.55
C PRO A 162 7.57 4.08 -23.81
N ILE A 163 6.91 5.23 -23.97
CA ILE A 163 7.35 6.51 -23.39
C ILE A 163 7.55 6.45 -21.87
N ALA A 164 6.77 5.63 -21.16
CA ALA A 164 6.92 5.40 -19.73
C ALA A 164 8.30 4.83 -19.39
N HIS A 165 8.77 3.83 -20.15
CA HIS A 165 10.07 3.21 -19.92
C HIS A 165 11.22 4.19 -20.21
N ARG A 166 11.08 5.00 -21.27
CA ARG A 166 12.07 6.07 -21.58
C ARG A 166 12.18 7.10 -20.46
N ARG A 167 11.07 7.43 -19.79
CA ARG A 167 11.08 8.37 -18.65
C ARG A 167 11.78 7.81 -17.41
N GLU A 168 11.72 6.49 -17.24
CA GLU A 168 12.35 5.78 -16.11
C GLU A 168 13.82 5.41 -16.37
N ALA A 169 14.25 5.33 -17.65
CA ALA A 169 15.59 4.89 -18.05
C ALA A 169 16.77 5.74 -17.51
N ASN A 170 16.51 6.98 -17.10
CA ASN A 170 17.56 8.00 -16.91
C ASN A 170 18.08 8.20 -15.47
N LYS A 171 17.87 7.26 -14.53
CA LYS A 171 17.89 7.66 -13.10
C LYS A 171 18.76 6.89 -12.10
N LYS A 172 19.49 5.82 -12.42
CA LYS A 172 20.19 5.05 -11.37
C LYS A 172 21.56 4.51 -11.77
N ASN A 173 22.57 4.77 -10.92
CA ASN A 173 23.87 4.10 -10.99
C ASN A 173 23.80 2.72 -10.30
N LEU A 174 24.77 1.83 -10.58
CA LEU A 174 24.75 0.44 -10.10
C LEU A 174 24.64 0.28 -8.56
N PRO A 175 25.36 1.07 -7.72
CA PRO A 175 25.17 1.01 -6.26
C PRO A 175 23.74 1.36 -5.82
N ASP A 176 23.13 2.36 -6.43
CA ASP A 176 21.73 2.76 -6.14
C ASP A 176 20.74 1.67 -6.55
N LEU A 177 21.09 0.86 -7.56
CA LEU A 177 20.27 -0.24 -8.04
C LEU A 177 20.34 -1.44 -7.09
N LEU A 178 21.50 -1.79 -6.54
CA LEU A 178 21.61 -2.85 -5.53
C LEU A 178 20.80 -2.50 -4.28
N GLU A 179 20.98 -1.30 -3.73
CA GLU A 179 20.21 -0.85 -2.56
C GLU A 179 18.70 -0.75 -2.85
N SER A 180 18.32 -0.32 -4.06
CA SER A 180 16.91 -0.37 -4.50
C SER A 180 16.35 -1.80 -4.50
N ARG A 181 17.14 -2.79 -4.92
CA ARG A 181 16.73 -4.20 -4.93
C ARG A 181 16.62 -4.77 -3.52
N ILE A 182 17.60 -4.48 -2.65
CA ILE A 182 17.54 -4.86 -1.23
C ILE A 182 16.25 -4.30 -0.61
N GLY A 183 15.97 -3.02 -0.81
CA GLY A 183 14.76 -2.41 -0.27
C GLY A 183 13.46 -2.94 -0.87
N TYR A 184 13.45 -3.27 -2.17
CA TYR A 184 12.33 -3.95 -2.81
C TYR A 184 12.05 -5.32 -2.15
N HIS A 185 13.10 -6.14 -1.96
CA HIS A 185 12.95 -7.45 -1.33
C HIS A 185 12.59 -7.34 0.16
N ALA A 186 13.11 -6.35 0.89
CA ALA A 186 12.74 -6.08 2.27
C ALA A 186 11.26 -5.68 2.39
N ALA A 187 10.76 -4.85 1.46
CA ALA A 187 9.35 -4.51 1.38
C ALA A 187 8.47 -5.73 1.07
N VAL A 188 8.90 -6.62 0.17
CA VAL A 188 8.19 -7.90 -0.10
C VAL A 188 8.15 -8.78 1.15
N ALA A 189 9.26 -8.91 1.88
CA ALA A 189 9.30 -9.66 3.13
C ALA A 189 8.37 -9.06 4.20
N LEU A 190 8.26 -7.73 4.27
CA LEU A 190 7.30 -7.05 5.13
C LEU A 190 5.85 -7.37 4.72
N ILE A 191 5.53 -7.28 3.43
CA ILE A 191 4.19 -7.63 2.92
C ILE A 191 3.84 -9.07 3.30
N ASP A 192 4.75 -10.02 3.08
CA ASP A 192 4.54 -11.43 3.40
C ASP A 192 4.21 -11.64 4.89
N GLU A 193 5.00 -11.05 5.79
CA GLU A 193 4.72 -11.11 7.23
C GLU A 193 3.35 -10.51 7.56
N GLN A 194 3.02 -9.35 6.98
CA GLN A 194 1.76 -8.66 7.25
C GLN A 194 0.54 -9.41 6.70
N VAL A 195 0.66 -10.05 5.52
CA VAL A 195 -0.37 -10.95 4.98
C VAL A 195 -0.56 -12.15 5.91
N GLY A 196 0.53 -12.77 6.38
CA GLY A 196 0.46 -13.86 7.37
C GLY A 196 -0.28 -13.45 8.66
N ARG A 197 -0.06 -12.23 9.16
CA ARG A 197 -0.80 -11.70 10.31
C ARG A 197 -2.30 -11.54 10.05
N VAL A 198 -2.69 -11.12 8.84
CA VAL A 198 -4.11 -11.00 8.46
C VAL A 198 -4.75 -12.37 8.30
N LEU A 199 -4.07 -13.33 7.66
CA LEU A 199 -4.55 -14.71 7.54
C LEU A 199 -4.75 -15.35 8.92
N LYS A 200 -3.80 -15.15 9.84
CA LYS A 200 -3.97 -15.58 11.23
C LYS A 200 -5.21 -14.95 11.89
N ALA A 201 -5.49 -13.68 11.62
CA ALA A 201 -6.69 -13.03 12.16
C ALA A 201 -7.98 -13.61 11.56
N LEU A 202 -7.98 -14.07 10.30
CA LEU A 202 -9.11 -14.83 9.74
C LEU A 202 -9.33 -16.14 10.51
N ASP A 203 -8.25 -16.86 10.86
CA ASP A 203 -8.33 -18.07 11.67
C ASP A 203 -8.88 -17.75 13.08
N ASP A 204 -8.32 -16.74 13.75
CA ASP A 204 -8.70 -16.35 15.12
C ASP A 204 -10.16 -15.84 15.20
N THR A 205 -10.71 -15.37 14.07
CA THR A 205 -12.10 -14.90 13.97
C THR A 205 -13.06 -15.97 13.44
N ASN A 206 -12.59 -17.18 13.14
CA ASN A 206 -13.32 -18.29 12.52
C ASN A 206 -13.92 -17.92 11.14
N PHE A 207 -13.25 -17.05 10.39
CA PHE A 207 -13.67 -16.66 9.04
C PHE A 207 -12.99 -17.44 7.92
N THR A 208 -11.95 -18.22 8.22
CA THR A 208 -11.13 -18.94 7.23
C THR A 208 -11.95 -19.81 6.28
N ASP A 209 -12.88 -20.62 6.80
CA ASP A 209 -13.67 -21.55 5.97
C ASP A 209 -14.72 -20.85 5.09
N ASN A 210 -15.02 -19.57 5.35
CA ASN A 210 -16.07 -18.81 4.68
C ASN A 210 -15.57 -17.48 4.10
N THR A 211 -14.27 -17.39 3.81
CA THR A 211 -13.65 -16.21 3.18
C THR A 211 -12.87 -16.62 1.94
N VAL A 212 -13.08 -15.91 0.84
CA VAL A 212 -12.24 -15.99 -0.35
C VAL A 212 -11.11 -14.97 -0.19
N VAL A 213 -9.86 -15.43 -0.28
CA VAL A 213 -8.64 -14.62 -0.23
C VAL A 213 -7.93 -14.68 -1.57
#